data_AF-A0A915JR59-F1
#
_entry.id   AF-A0A915JR59-F1
#
_cell.length_a   1.000
_cell.length_b   1.000
_cell.length_c   1.000
_cell.angle_alpha   90.00
_cell.angle_beta   90.00
_cell.angle_gamma   90.00
#
_symmetry.space_group_name_H-M   'P 1'
#
loop_
_entity.id
_entity.type
_entity.pdbx_description
1 polymer ?
#
loop_
_entity_poly.entity_id
_entity_poly.type
_entity_poly.pdbx_seq_one_letter_code
_entity_poly.pdbx_strand_id
1 'polypeptide(L)'
;EALLVHPKTKLFISHGGLKSITETICAGVPALVIPFFAEQIRNAHLLVKHGSGVVLNKFNLTSNSIFAESSRILSDSNFSRNIQKLKNYFNDQPLPTIDNGAFWTEFVIRHQNDRNFRKFFRLHETNMSWIELFMIDIFVFFFIIPFFSTFFIVRLVRKTLRF
;
A
#
# COMPACT_ATOMS: atom_id res chain seq x y z
N GLU A 1 3.94 9.41 -13.53
CA GLU A 1 2.82 8.99 -14.40
C GLU A 1 3.07 9.19 -15.90
N ALA A 2 3.42 10.38 -16.38
CA ALA A 2 3.59 10.66 -17.83
C ALA A 2 4.52 9.68 -18.58
N LEU A 3 5.57 9.18 -17.92
CA LEU A 3 6.51 8.22 -18.51
C LEU A 3 5.88 6.84 -18.77
N LEU A 4 5.01 6.35 -17.89
CA LEU A 4 4.46 5.00 -18.02
C LEU A 4 3.41 4.93 -19.14
N VAL A 5 2.68 6.02 -19.34
CA VAL A 5 1.65 6.14 -20.41
C VAL A 5 2.28 6.51 -21.76
N HIS A 6 3.59 6.78 -21.81
CA HIS A 6 4.26 7.15 -23.05
C HIS A 6 4.21 5.99 -24.08
N PRO A 7 3.93 6.23 -25.38
CA PRO A 7 3.75 5.17 -26.39
C PRO A 7 4.93 4.20 -26.57
N LYS A 8 6.14 4.66 -26.23
CA LYS A 8 7.38 3.85 -26.27
C LYS A 8 7.61 3.00 -25.03
N THR A 9 6.84 3.18 -23.96
CA THR A 9 6.97 2.38 -22.75
C THR A 9 6.25 1.04 -22.95
N LYS A 10 6.99 -0.06 -22.86
CA LYS A 10 6.51 -1.42 -23.17
C LYS A 10 6.58 -2.38 -22.00
N LEU A 11 7.34 -2.05 -20.96
CA LEU A 11 7.51 -2.86 -19.77
C LEU A 11 7.68 -1.94 -18.56
N PHE A 12 7.05 -2.30 -17.45
CA PHE A 12 7.29 -1.66 -16.16
C PHE A 12 7.90 -2.66 -15.18
N ILE A 13 9.06 -2.32 -14.61
CA ILE A 13 9.66 -3.11 -13.53
C ILE A 13 9.25 -2.47 -12.21
N SER A 14 8.56 -3.22 -11.35
CA SER A 14 8.00 -2.68 -10.10
C SER A 14 8.10 -3.66 -8.95
N HIS A 15 8.03 -3.15 -7.72
CA HIS A 15 7.89 -3.98 -6.53
C HIS A 15 6.47 -4.55 -6.34
N GLY A 16 5.46 -4.07 -7.06
CA GLY A 16 4.09 -4.62 -6.98
C GLY A 16 3.22 -4.06 -5.85
N GLY A 17 3.59 -2.92 -5.28
CA GLY A 17 2.70 -2.18 -4.37
C GLY A 17 1.40 -1.77 -5.07
N LEU A 18 0.33 -1.58 -4.28
CA LEU A 18 -1.02 -1.34 -4.81
C LEU A 18 -1.04 -0.22 -5.87
N LYS A 19 -0.43 0.94 -5.56
CA LYS A 19 -0.35 2.08 -6.48
C LYS A 19 0.34 1.71 -7.79
N SER A 20 1.47 1.02 -7.73
CA SER A 20 2.22 0.65 -8.93
C SER A 20 1.45 -0.33 -9.82
N ILE A 21 0.71 -1.27 -9.23
CA ILE A 21 -0.14 -2.18 -10.00
C ILE A 21 -1.32 -1.43 -10.62
N THR A 22 -1.92 -0.47 -9.91
CA THR A 22 -2.94 0.40 -10.49
C THR A 22 -2.37 1.21 -11.66
N GLU A 23 -1.20 1.83 -11.52
CA GLU A 23 -0.53 2.55 -12.62
C GLU A 23 -0.24 1.64 -13.82
N THR A 24 0.21 0.40 -13.58
CA THR A 24 0.45 -0.63 -14.60
C THR A 24 -0.81 -0.87 -15.43
N ILE A 25 -1.95 -1.07 -14.76
CA ILE A 25 -3.25 -1.33 -15.38
C ILE A 25 -3.75 -0.08 -16.12
N CYS A 26 -3.73 1.09 -15.47
CA CYS A 26 -4.17 2.34 -16.08
C CYS A 26 -3.36 2.70 -17.33
N ALA A 27 -2.05 2.47 -17.32
CA ALA A 27 -1.19 2.69 -18.47
C ALA A 27 -1.40 1.65 -19.57
N GLY A 28 -1.84 0.43 -19.23
CA GLY A 28 -1.95 -0.67 -20.19
C GLY A 28 -0.58 -1.22 -20.61
N VAL A 29 0.38 -1.19 -19.69
CA VAL A 29 1.75 -1.67 -19.89
C VAL A 29 1.97 -2.89 -18.99
N PRO A 30 2.41 -4.05 -19.50
CA PRO A 30 2.66 -5.21 -18.65
C PRO A 30 3.84 -4.99 -17.71
N ALA A 31 3.90 -5.74 -16.60
CA ALA A 31 4.96 -5.56 -15.60
C ALA A 31 5.76 -6.81 -15.25
N LEU A 32 7.04 -6.60 -14.98
CA LEU A 32 7.90 -7.53 -14.26
C LEU A 32 7.94 -7.11 -12.79
N VAL A 33 7.50 -7.98 -11.90
CA VAL A 33 7.25 -7.63 -10.50
C VAL A 33 8.24 -8.35 -9.57
N ILE A 34 8.90 -7.59 -8.70
CA ILE A 34 9.87 -8.09 -7.72
C ILE A 34 9.38 -7.70 -6.31
N PRO A 35 8.47 -8.48 -5.71
CA PRO A 35 7.85 -8.12 -4.44
C PRO A 35 8.86 -8.22 -3.28
N PHE A 36 8.82 -7.22 -2.39
CA PHE A 36 9.67 -7.18 -1.21
C PHE A 36 8.93 -7.67 0.03
N PHE A 37 7.74 -7.15 0.34
CA PHE A 37 7.01 -7.53 1.56
C PHE A 37 5.52 -7.16 1.48
N ALA A 38 4.77 -7.50 2.56
CA ALA A 38 3.35 -7.18 2.73
C ALA A 38 2.46 -7.68 1.58
N GLU A 39 1.57 -6.84 1.08
CA GLU A 39 0.54 -7.17 0.09
C GLU A 39 1.08 -7.32 -1.34
N GLN A 40 2.33 -6.90 -1.57
CA GLN A 40 2.96 -6.87 -2.90
C GLN A 40 2.97 -8.24 -3.56
N ILE A 41 3.22 -9.31 -2.79
CA ILE A 41 3.23 -10.69 -3.30
C ILE A 41 1.85 -11.05 -3.88
N ARG A 42 0.79 -10.76 -3.13
CA ARG A 42 -0.60 -11.02 -3.56
C ARG A 42 -0.93 -10.22 -4.83
N ASN A 43 -0.60 -8.93 -4.85
CA ASN A 43 -0.88 -8.08 -6.01
C ASN A 43 -0.14 -8.56 -7.26
N ALA A 44 1.12 -8.97 -7.09
CA ALA A 44 1.95 -9.48 -8.17
C ALA A 44 1.36 -10.76 -8.77
N HIS A 45 0.91 -11.70 -7.93
CA HIS A 45 0.25 -12.92 -8.40
C HIS A 45 -1.10 -12.67 -9.07
N LEU A 46 -1.84 -11.64 -8.66
CA LEU A 46 -3.07 -11.24 -9.37
C LEU A 46 -2.75 -10.76 -10.79
N LEU A 47 -1.69 -9.97 -10.98
CA LEU A 47 -1.26 -9.53 -12.30
C LEU A 47 -0.84 -10.72 -13.20
N VAL A 48 -0.12 -11.69 -12.63
CA VAL A 48 0.24 -12.95 -13.33
C VAL A 48 -0.99 -13.77 -13.68
N LYS A 49 -1.96 -13.89 -12.77
CA LYS A 49 -3.22 -14.61 -13.00
C LYS A 49 -3.99 -14.02 -14.19
N HIS A 50 -3.90 -12.71 -14.40
CA HIS A 50 -4.45 -12.02 -15.56
C HIS A 50 -3.52 -12.03 -16.79
N GLY A 51 -2.43 -12.79 -16.77
CA GLY A 51 -1.48 -12.90 -17.88
C GLY A 51 -0.85 -11.56 -18.28
N SER A 52 -0.77 -10.62 -17.34
CA SER A 52 -0.40 -9.22 -17.57
C SER A 52 0.96 -8.86 -16.95
N GLY A 53 1.69 -9.85 -16.46
CA GLY A 53 3.02 -9.68 -15.89
C GLY A 53 3.66 -10.98 -15.45
N VAL A 54 4.89 -10.87 -14.95
CA VAL A 54 5.70 -11.98 -14.39
C VAL A 54 6.20 -11.59 -13.02
N VAL A 55 6.39 -12.55 -12.13
CA VAL A 55 6.97 -12.35 -10.79
C VAL A 55 8.33 -13.00 -10.70
N LEU A 56 9.31 -12.25 -10.19
CA LEU A 56 10.63 -12.77 -9.82
C LEU A 56 10.79 -12.80 -8.31
N ASN A 57 11.50 -13.81 -7.81
CA ASN A 57 11.83 -13.93 -6.40
C ASN A 57 13.06 -13.09 -6.08
N LYS A 58 12.93 -12.12 -5.16
CA LYS A 58 14.02 -11.25 -4.72
C LYS A 58 15.23 -12.01 -4.15
N PHE A 59 15.03 -13.20 -3.58
CA PHE A 59 16.08 -14.01 -2.98
C PHE A 59 16.88 -14.83 -4.00
N ASN A 60 16.36 -14.99 -5.22
CA ASN A 60 17.02 -15.72 -6.30
C ASN A 60 17.06 -14.88 -7.59
N LEU A 61 17.39 -13.60 -7.42
CA LEU A 61 17.39 -12.62 -8.50
C LEU A 61 18.78 -12.56 -9.15
N THR A 62 18.84 -12.76 -10.47
CA THR A 62 20.07 -12.65 -11.26
C THR A 62 19.86 -11.73 -12.46
N SER A 63 20.94 -11.14 -12.98
CA SER A 63 20.88 -10.34 -14.21
C SER A 63 20.23 -11.11 -15.37
N ASN A 64 20.59 -12.39 -15.52
CA ASN A 64 20.03 -13.26 -16.53
C ASN A 64 18.52 -13.48 -16.37
N SER A 65 18.04 -13.67 -15.13
CA SER A 65 16.59 -13.83 -14.87
C SER A 65 15.79 -12.57 -15.22
N ILE A 66 16.33 -11.38 -14.89
CA ILE A 66 15.68 -10.10 -15.23
C ILE A 66 15.64 -9.93 -16.74
N PHE A 67 16.76 -10.17 -17.42
CA PHE A 67 16.85 -10.02 -18.87
C PHE A 67 15.94 -11.02 -19.61
N ALA A 68 15.94 -12.29 -19.20
CA ALA A 68 15.13 -13.33 -19.83
C ALA A 68 13.62 -13.03 -19.69
N GLU A 69 13.15 -12.71 -18.49
CA GLU A 69 11.72 -12.43 -18.28
C GLU A 69 11.30 -11.09 -18.89
N SER A 70 12.18 -10.06 -18.87
CA SER A 70 11.92 -8.81 -19.57
C SER A 70 11.77 -9.03 -21.08
N SER A 71 12.68 -9.80 -21.67
CA SER A 71 12.64 -10.16 -23.09
C SER A 71 11.41 -10.97 -23.44
N ARG A 72 10.99 -11.90 -22.56
CA ARG A 72 9.77 -12.68 -22.72
C ARG A 72 8.53 -11.79 -22.77
N ILE A 73 8.40 -10.85 -21.82
CA ILE A 73 7.26 -9.92 -21.78
C ILE A 73 7.24 -9.01 -23.03
N LEU A 74 8.41 -8.55 -23.47
CA LEU A 74 8.52 -7.67 -24.64
C LEU A 74 8.26 -8.40 -25.97
N SER A 75 8.51 -9.70 -26.03
CA SER A 75 8.37 -10.50 -27.26
C SER A 75 6.98 -11.12 -27.41
N ASP A 76 6.35 -11.55 -26.31
CA ASP A 76 5.03 -12.17 -26.34
C ASP A 76 3.91 -11.11 -26.30
N SER A 77 3.25 -10.92 -27.44
CA SER A 77 2.12 -10.00 -27.59
C SER A 77 0.93 -10.30 -26.67
N ASN A 78 0.82 -11.52 -26.11
CA ASN A 78 -0.24 -11.87 -25.18
C ASN A 78 -0.21 -10.99 -23.92
N PHE A 79 0.97 -10.63 -23.39
CA PHE A 79 1.06 -9.75 -22.22
C PHE A 79 0.44 -8.38 -22.50
N SER A 80 0.76 -7.81 -23.66
CA SER A 80 0.19 -6.53 -24.10
C SER A 80 -1.32 -6.63 -24.33
N ARG A 81 -1.79 -7.71 -24.98
CA ARG A 81 -3.23 -7.93 -25.20
C ARG A 81 -4.00 -8.09 -23.87
N ASN A 82 -3.44 -8.85 -22.94
CA ASN A 82 -4.07 -9.14 -21.66
C ASN A 82 -4.14 -7.89 -20.76
N ILE A 83 -3.08 -7.08 -20.70
CA ILE A 83 -3.11 -5.85 -19.90
C ILE A 83 -4.10 -4.82 -20.49
N GLN A 84 -4.23 -4.74 -21.81
CA GLN A 84 -5.25 -3.87 -22.44
C GLN A 84 -6.67 -4.36 -22.12
N LYS A 85 -6.91 -5.67 -22.13
CA LYS A 85 -8.17 -6.26 -21.67
C LYS A 85 -8.45 -5.95 -20.21
N LEU A 86 -7.45 -6.09 -19.34
CA LEU A 86 -7.56 -5.77 -17.91
C LEU A 86 -7.80 -4.28 -17.67
N LYS A 87 -7.14 -3.39 -18.42
CA LYS A 87 -7.38 -1.95 -18.40
C LYS A 87 -8.83 -1.61 -18.76
N ASN A 88 -9.38 -2.26 -19.78
CA ASN A 88 -10.77 -2.04 -20.17
C ASN A 88 -11.72 -2.44 -19.05
N TYR A 89 -11.51 -3.61 -18.41
CA TYR A 89 -12.30 -4.00 -17.24
C TYR A 89 -12.15 -3.05 -16.06
N PHE A 90 -10.95 -2.49 -15.86
CA PHE A 90 -10.69 -1.56 -14.77
C PHE A 90 -11.42 -0.21 -14.98
N ASN A 91 -11.50 0.24 -16.23
CA ASN A 91 -12.17 1.48 -16.61
C ASN A 91 -13.69 1.32 -16.82
N ASP A 92 -14.17 0.09 -16.96
CA ASP A 92 -15.60 -0.23 -17.11
C ASP A 92 -16.30 -0.14 -15.76
N GLN A 93 -16.57 1.10 -15.35
CA GLN A 93 -17.24 1.46 -14.11
C GLN A 93 -18.54 2.20 -14.42
N PRO A 94 -19.58 2.06 -13.56
CA PRO A 94 -20.89 2.67 -13.80
C PRO A 94 -20.85 4.21 -13.82
N LEU A 95 -19.86 4.80 -13.13
CA LEU A 95 -19.62 6.23 -13.10
C LEU A 95 -18.14 6.50 -13.41
N PRO A 96 -17.82 7.55 -14.19
CA PRO A 96 -16.45 8.02 -14.33
C PRO A 96 -15.80 8.33 -12.97
N THR A 97 -14.50 8.08 -12.83
CA THR A 97 -13.80 8.19 -11.55
C THR A 97 -13.94 9.57 -10.89
N ILE A 98 -13.94 10.64 -11.69
CA ILE A 98 -14.10 12.01 -11.20
C ILE A 98 -15.53 12.27 -10.68
N ASP A 99 -16.53 11.76 -11.39
CA ASP A 99 -17.94 11.92 -11.02
C ASP A 99 -18.27 11.08 -9.78
N ASN A 100 -17.71 9.87 -9.69
CA ASN A 100 -17.81 9.03 -8.50
C ASN A 100 -17.19 9.75 -7.28
N GLY A 101 -16.02 10.37 -7.46
CA GLY A 101 -15.37 11.17 -6.41
C GLY A 101 -16.20 12.37 -5.98
N ALA A 102 -16.76 13.12 -6.93
CA ALA A 102 -17.67 14.22 -6.68
C ALA A 102 -18.92 13.74 -5.92
N PHE A 103 -19.54 12.65 -6.38
CA PHE A 103 -20.70 12.04 -5.73
C PHE A 103 -20.45 11.71 -4.26
N TRP A 104 -19.34 11.03 -3.93
CA TRP A 104 -19.02 10.67 -2.54
C TRP A 104 -18.70 11.90 -1.69
N THR A 105 -18.05 12.90 -2.27
CA THR A 105 -17.78 14.17 -1.60
C THR A 105 -19.09 14.87 -1.22
N GLU A 106 -19.99 15.04 -2.18
CA GLU A 106 -21.30 15.63 -1.92
C GLU A 106 -22.16 14.78 -0.99
N PHE A 107 -22.06 13.46 -1.09
CA PHE A 107 -22.78 12.53 -0.21
C PHE A 107 -22.40 12.75 1.26
N VAL A 108 -21.12 12.94 1.56
CA VAL A 108 -20.65 13.27 2.91
C VAL A 108 -21.16 14.64 3.35
N ILE A 109 -21.16 15.65 2.46
CA ILE A 109 -21.66 17.00 2.77
C ILE A 109 -23.17 16.98 3.07
N ARG A 110 -23.97 16.24 2.30
CA ARG A 110 -25.43 16.12 2.50
C ARG A 110 -25.78 15.53 3.88
N HIS A 111 -24.96 14.62 4.39
CA HIS A 111 -25.22 13.91 5.66
C HIS A 111 -24.37 14.41 6.83
N GLN A 112 -23.66 15.53 6.68
CA GLN A 112 -22.73 16.04 7.69
C GLN A 112 -23.36 16.30 9.07
N ASN A 113 -24.66 16.54 9.14
CA ASN A 113 -25.37 16.84 10.38
C ASN A 113 -25.82 15.59 11.15
N ASP A 114 -25.88 14.42 10.50
CA ASP A 114 -26.24 13.16 11.15
C ASP A 114 -25.09 12.67 12.06
N ARG A 115 -25.38 12.52 13.36
CA ARG A 115 -24.40 12.05 14.36
C ARG A 115 -23.95 10.61 14.12
N ASN A 116 -24.87 9.73 13.74
CA ASN A 116 -24.55 8.33 13.49
C ASN A 116 -23.68 8.21 12.24
N PHE A 117 -24.04 8.93 11.19
CA PHE A 117 -23.25 9.02 9.96
C PHE A 117 -21.83 9.54 10.23
N ARG A 118 -21.70 10.65 10.98
CA ARG A 118 -20.40 11.21 11.35
C ARG A 118 -19.51 10.24 12.10
N LYS A 119 -20.06 9.33 12.91
CA LYS A 119 -19.26 8.35 13.63
C LYS A 119 -18.57 7.34 12.70
N PHE A 120 -19.17 7.03 11.55
CA PHE A 120 -18.58 6.12 10.56
C PHE A 120 -17.61 6.82 9.61
N PHE A 121 -17.90 8.06 9.21
CA PHE A 121 -17.11 8.75 8.18
C PHE A 121 -16.04 9.71 8.72
N ARG A 122 -16.13 10.16 9.98
CA ARG A 122 -15.02 10.89 10.61
C ARG A 122 -13.97 9.89 11.08
N LEU A 123 -12.71 10.19 10.79
CA LEU A 123 -11.58 9.46 11.37
C LEU A 123 -11.69 9.49 12.89
N HIS A 124 -11.51 8.34 13.53
CA HIS A 124 -11.58 8.22 14.99
C HIS A 124 -10.64 9.21 15.69
N GLU A 125 -9.47 9.44 15.08
CA GLU A 125 -8.43 10.42 15.44
C GLU A 125 -8.97 11.85 15.64
N THR A 126 -10.02 12.25 14.92
CA THR A 126 -10.60 13.61 15.05
C THR A 126 -11.34 13.84 16.36
N ASN A 127 -11.66 12.77 17.09
CA ASN A 127 -12.27 12.83 18.41
C ASN A 127 -11.29 12.47 19.53
N MET A 128 -10.03 12.16 19.21
CA MET A 128 -9.00 11.82 20.19
C MET A 128 -8.40 13.08 20.82
N SER A 129 -7.98 12.96 22.08
CA SER A 129 -7.11 13.94 22.71
C SER A 129 -5.72 13.92 22.07
N TRP A 130 -4.96 15.01 22.22
CA TRP A 130 -3.57 15.04 21.75
C TRP A 130 -2.67 13.99 22.42
N ILE A 131 -3.04 13.52 23.62
CA ILE A 131 -2.31 12.45 24.33
C ILE A 131 -2.46 11.12 23.59
N GLU A 132 -3.68 10.74 23.24
CA GLU A 132 -3.99 9.51 22.49
C GLU A 132 -3.46 9.60 21.06
N LEU A 133 -3.62 10.76 20.40
CA LEU A 133 -3.16 10.98 19.02
C LEU A 133 -1.66 10.76 18.87
N PHE A 134 -0.86 11.19 19.86
CA PHE A 134 0.59 10.99 19.88
C PHE A 134 1.03 9.73 20.64
N MET A 135 0.10 8.87 21.06
CA MET A 135 0.36 7.65 21.83
C MET A 135 1.22 7.88 23.09
N ILE A 136 1.08 9.05 23.72
CA ILE A 136 1.87 9.46 24.89
C ILE A 136 1.52 8.56 26.09
N ASP A 137 0.24 8.21 26.24
CA ASP A 137 -0.26 7.27 27.24
C ASP A 137 0.42 5.90 27.14
N ILE A 138 0.53 5.35 25.92
CA ILE A 138 1.20 4.08 25.63
C ILE A 138 2.70 4.20 25.91
N PHE A 139 3.34 5.28 25.48
CA PHE A 139 4.76 5.51 25.72
C PHE A 139 5.09 5.60 27.21
N VAL A 140 4.27 6.33 27.98
CA VAL A 140 4.45 6.46 29.43
C VAL A 140 4.29 5.09 30.11
N PHE A 141 3.30 4.30 29.70
CA PHE A 141 3.04 2.98 30.26
C PHE A 141 4.18 1.99 30.03
N PHE A 142 4.73 1.92 28.81
CA PHE A 142 5.78 0.95 28.46
C PHE A 142 7.21 1.38 28.81
N PHE A 143 7.50 2.68 28.86
CA PHE A 143 8.88 3.16 29.05
C PHE A 143 9.09 3.94 30.34
N ILE A 144 8.23 4.91 30.65
CA ILE A 144 8.44 5.79 31.81
C ILE A 144 8.13 5.08 33.13
N ILE A 145 6.98 4.41 33.24
CA ILE A 145 6.59 3.72 34.48
C ILE A 145 7.63 2.63 34.87
N PRO A 146 8.07 1.74 33.96
CA PRO A 146 9.09 0.73 34.28
C PRO A 146 10.44 1.33 34.62
N PHE A 147 10.85 2.43 33.97
CA PHE A 147 12.10 3.11 34.27
C PHE A 147 12.11 3.68 35.70
N PHE A 148 11.05 4.38 36.12
CA PHE A 148 10.98 4.92 37.47
C PHE A 148 10.80 3.84 38.53
N SER A 149 10.05 2.76 38.25
CA SER A 149 9.88 1.64 39.19
C SER A 149 11.20 0.90 39.42
N THR A 150 11.94 0.57 38.35
CA THR A 150 13.27 -0.05 38.45
C THR A 150 14.27 0.88 39.16
N PHE A 151 14.28 2.17 38.82
CA PHE A 151 15.10 3.16 39.51
C PHE A 151 14.82 3.22 41.02
N PHE A 152 13.54 3.22 41.40
CA PHE A 152 13.13 3.26 42.81
C PHE A 152 13.51 1.97 43.55
N ILE A 153 13.27 0.80 42.95
CA ILE A 153 13.68 -0.50 43.50
C ILE A 153 15.18 -0.55 43.71
N VAL A 154 15.99 -0.15 42.73
CA VAL A 154 17.46 -0.11 42.85
C VAL A 154 17.88 0.83 43.98
N ARG A 155 17.25 1.99 44.11
CA ARG A 155 17.55 2.94 45.19
C ARG A 155 17.22 2.38 46.56
N LEU A 156 16.09 1.67 46.67
CA LEU A 156 15.62 1.05 47.91
C LEU A 156 16.55 -0.09 48.33
N VAL A 157 16.89 -0.98 47.40
CA VAL A 157 17.88 -2.06 47.60
C VAL A 157 19.25 -1.51 48.00
N ARG A 158 19.74 -0.46 47.34
CA ARG A 158 21.00 0.19 47.73
C ARG A 158 20.96 0.81 49.12
N LYS A 159 19.80 1.29 49.57
CA LYS A 159 19.63 1.87 50.90
C LYS A 159 19.62 0.76 51.98
N THR A 160 18.96 -0.36 51.74
CA THR A 160 18.96 -1.51 52.66
C THR A 160 20.29 -2.26 52.69
N LEU A 161 21.00 -2.35 51.56
CA LEU A 161 22.34 -2.94 51.48
C LEU A 161 23.47 -2.00 51.97
N ARG A 162 23.19 -0.72 52.24
CA ARG A 162 24.11 0.25 52.86
C ARG A 162 23.95 0.30 54.38
N PHE A 163 23.74 -0.86 55.00
CA PHE A 163 24.22 -1.10 56.36
C PHE A 163 25.74 -1.28 56.34
#